data_AF-A0A521F9W8-F1
#
_entry.id   AF-A0A521F9W8-F1
#
_cell.length_a   1.000
_cell.length_b   1.000
_cell.length_c   1.000
_cell.angle_alpha   90.00
_cell.angle_beta   90.00
_cell.angle_gamma   90.00
#
_symmetry.space_group_name_H-M   'P 1'
#
loop_
_entity.id
_entity.type
_entity.pdbx_description
1 polymer ?
#
loop_
_entity_poly.entity_id
_entity_poly.type
_entity_poly.pdbx_seq_one_letter_code
_entity_poly.pdbx_strand_id
1 'polypeptide(L)' 'MGEPEAFKCRAREVTEVVENPRGEEVLAHVVFLLDQLVPVGYGDNLSYTNEIGIKYEGKPKRVSVIRDFSGKPLFTKVFL' A
#
# COMPACT_ATOMS: atom_id res chain seq x y z
N MET A 1 -1.36 16.43 13.69
CA MET A 1 -0.21 15.73 13.11
C MET A 1 -0.26 14.33 13.67
N GLY A 2 -0.55 13.32 12.85
CA GLY A 2 -0.64 11.94 13.32
C GLY A 2 0.75 11.40 13.63
N GLU A 3 0.88 10.60 14.68
CA GLU A 3 2.11 9.85 14.93
C GLU A 3 2.28 8.75 13.87
N PRO A 4 3.52 8.42 13.45
CA PRO A 4 3.74 7.33 12.52
C PRO A 4 3.33 6.00 13.17
N GLU A 5 2.35 5.33 12.57
CA GLU A 5 1.87 4.03 13.03
C GLU A 5 2.52 2.89 12.23
N ALA A 6 3.02 1.88 12.94
CA ALA A 6 3.68 0.74 12.33
C ALA A 6 2.70 -0.42 12.14
N PHE A 7 2.51 -0.84 10.88
CA PHE A 7 1.68 -1.99 10.54
C PHE A 7 2.53 -3.17 10.09
N LYS A 8 2.18 -4.37 10.55
CA LYS A 8 2.72 -5.61 9.98
C LYS A 8 2.16 -5.75 8.56
N CYS A 9 3.03 -5.96 7.59
CA CYS A 9 2.64 -6.17 6.21
C CYS A 9 3.51 -7.24 5.55
N ARG A 10 3.01 -7.79 4.45
CA ARG A 10 3.83 -8.48 3.46
C ARG A 10 4.13 -7.49 2.34
N ALA A 11 5.39 -7.13 2.17
CA ALA A 11 5.86 -6.35 1.02
C ALA A 11 6.24 -7.30 -0.13
N ARG A 12 5.93 -6.89 -1.36
CA ARG A 12 6.39 -7.55 -2.57
C ARG A 12 6.91 -6.50 -3.54
N GLU A 13 8.20 -6.57 -3.86
CA GLU A 13 8.82 -5.74 -4.87
C GLU A 13 8.39 -6.24 -6.26
N VAL A 14 7.69 -5.39 -7.00
CA VAL A 14 7.15 -5.68 -8.34
C VAL A 14 7.12 -4.40 -9.16
N THR A 15 7.31 -4.50 -10.47
CA THR A 15 7.04 -3.37 -11.36
C THR A 15 5.69 -3.60 -12.03
N GLU A 16 4.67 -2.85 -11.63
CA GLU A 16 3.30 -2.99 -12.11
C GLU A 16 2.73 -1.62 -12.51
N VAL A 17 2.05 -1.55 -13.65
CA VAL A 17 1.30 -0.34 -14.06
C VAL A 17 -0.04 -0.35 -13.34
N VAL A 18 -0.32 0.70 -12.58
CA VAL A 18 -1.58 0.88 -11.86
C VAL A 18 -2.22 2.20 -12.23
N GLU A 19 -3.55 2.24 -12.21
CA GLU A 19 -4.30 3.48 -12.34
C GLU A 19 -4.31 4.23 -11.01
N ASN A 20 -3.92 5.51 -11.02
CA ASN A 20 -3.99 6.38 -9.86
C ASN A 20 -5.42 6.96 -9.67
N PRO A 21 -5.70 7.69 -8.57
CA PRO A 21 -7.03 8.29 -8.36
C PRO A 21 -7.49 9.30 -9.42
N ARG A 22 -6.58 9.76 -10.29
CA ARG A 22 -6.87 10.67 -11.40
C ARG A 22 -7.12 9.94 -12.72
N GLY A 23 -7.07 8.60 -12.73
CA GLY A 23 -7.22 7.79 -13.96
C GLY A 23 -5.94 7.67 -14.79
N GLU A 24 -4.78 8.09 -14.26
CA GLU A 24 -3.51 8.05 -14.98
C GLU A 24 -2.77 6.74 -14.69
N GLU A 25 -2.19 6.14 -15.72
CA GLU A 25 -1.31 4.98 -15.58
C GLU A 25 0.04 5.40 -14.96
N VAL A 26 0.37 4.81 -13.81
CA VAL A 26 1.61 5.06 -13.09
C VAL A 26 2.29 3.75 -12.73
N LEU A 27 3.62 3.74 -12.73
CA LEU A 27 4.41 2.58 -12.30
C LEU A 27 4.48 2.49 -10.78
N ALA A 28 4.11 1.36 -10.20
CA ALA A 28 4.40 0.98 -8.82
C ALA A 28 5.59 0.02 -8.78
N HIS A 29 6.42 0.14 -7.74
CA HIS A 29 7.62 -0.66 -7.52
C HIS A 29 7.49 -1.61 -6.32
N VAL A 30 6.52 -1.37 -5.44
CA VAL A 30 6.25 -2.23 -4.29
C VAL A 30 4.75 -2.29 -3.99
N VAL A 31 4.32 -3.47 -3.57
CA VAL A 31 2.97 -3.73 -3.12
C VAL A 31 3.00 -4.21 -1.68
N PHE A 32 2.31 -3.50 -0.81
CA PHE A 32 2.09 -3.88 0.57
C PHE A 32 0.73 -4.58 0.70
N LEU A 33 0.73 -5.72 1.36
CA LEU A 33 -0.48 -6.41 1.80
C LEU A 33 -0.54 -6.31 3.32
N LEU A 34 -1.44 -5.48 3.82
CA LEU A 34 -1.69 -5.24 5.23
C LEU A 34 -2.86 -6.11 5.69
N ASP A 35 -2.79 -6.63 6.91
CA ASP A 35 -3.87 -7.42 7.49
C ASP A 35 -5.09 -6.55 7.78
N GLN A 36 -6.29 -7.07 7.47
CA GLN A 36 -7.58 -6.41 7.66
C GLN A 36 -7.71 -5.05 6.95
N LEU A 37 -8.64 -4.22 7.44
CA LEU A 37 -8.86 -2.86 6.95
C LEU A 37 -7.91 -1.90 7.67
N VAL A 38 -6.92 -1.39 6.96
CA VAL A 38 -6.02 -0.35 7.46
C VAL A 38 -6.47 1.01 6.94
N PRO A 39 -6.60 2.03 7.79
CA PRO A 39 -7.05 3.36 7.39
C PRO A 39 -5.92 4.13 6.68
N VAL A 40 -5.60 3.74 5.46
CA VAL A 40 -4.58 4.40 4.62
C VAL A 40 -5.23 5.16 3.46
N GLY A 41 -4.85 6.42 3.30
CA GLY A 41 -5.31 7.32 2.26
C GLY A 41 -4.19 7.81 1.36
N TYR A 42 -4.55 8.38 0.21
CA TYR A 42 -3.61 8.91 -0.79
C TYR A 42 -2.80 10.12 -0.31
N GLY A 43 -3.19 10.75 0.80
CA GLY A 43 -2.46 11.84 1.42
C GLY A 43 -1.33 11.39 2.35
N ASP A 44 -1.34 10.11 2.75
CA ASP A 44 -0.42 9.59 3.75
C ASP A 44 0.97 9.34 3.16
N ASN A 45 1.99 9.47 4.01
CA ASN A 45 3.36 9.13 3.65
C ASN A 45 3.71 7.78 4.27
N LEU A 46 4.05 6.82 3.42
CA LEU A 46 4.45 5.48 3.83
C LEU A 46 5.96 5.35 3.74
N SER A 47 6.53 4.59 4.67
CA SER A 47 7.94 4.22 4.62
C SER A 47 8.10 2.75 4.91
N TYR A 48 8.91 2.08 4.11
CA TYR A 48 9.27 0.68 4.28
C TYR A 48 10.75 0.51 3.97
N THR A 49 11.48 -0.18 4.85
CA THR A 49 12.86 -0.56 4.61
C THR A 49 12.90 -2.08 4.50
N ASN A 50 13.43 -2.59 3.39
CA ASN A 50 13.58 -4.02 3.19
C ASN A 50 14.82 -4.57 3.92
N GLU A 51 15.02 -5.88 3.83
CA GLU A 51 16.07 -6.61 4.56
C GLU A 51 17.51 -6.21 4.16
N ILE A 52 17.68 -5.66 2.95
CA ILE A 52 18.97 -5.19 2.43
C ILE A 52 19.16 -3.67 2.59
N GLY A 53 18.27 -3.00 3.32
CA GLY A 53 18.37 -1.58 3.64
C GLY A 53 17.85 -0.61 2.58
N ILE A 54 17.18 -1.10 1.53
CA ILE A 54 16.52 -0.23 0.54
C ILE A 54 15.26 0.34 1.18
N LYS A 55 15.17 1.68 1.18
CA LYS A 55 14.03 2.43 1.67
C LYS A 55 13.09 2.79 0.51
N TYR A 56 11.83 2.38 0.63
CA TYR A 56 10.72 2.82 -0.18
C TYR A 56 9.93 3.85 0.62
N GLU A 57 9.84 5.08 0.11
CA GLU A 57 9.10 6.16 0.75
C GLU A 57 8.26 6.91 -0.27
N GLY A 58 7.02 7.24 0.10
CA GLY A 58 6.15 8.03 -0.73
C GLY A 58 4.67 7.87 -0.41
N LYS A 59 3.85 8.45 -1.28
CA LYS A 59 2.38 8.38 -1.18
C LYS A 59 1.85 7.16 -1.91
N PRO A 60 0.75 6.54 -1.44
CA PRO A 60 0.06 5.50 -2.18
C PRO A 60 -0.26 5.94 -3.61
N LYS A 61 0.09 5.10 -4.59
CA LYS A 61 -0.35 5.25 -5.98
C LYS A 61 -1.74 4.65 -6.18
N ARG A 62 -2.04 3.57 -5.47
CA ARG A 62 -3.34 2.89 -5.46
C ARG A 62 -3.59 2.23 -4.11
N VAL A 63 -4.83 2.26 -3.64
CA VAL A 63 -5.28 1.53 -2.45
C VAL A 63 -6.51 0.70 -2.82
N SER A 64 -6.50 -0.58 -2.46
CA SER A 64 -7.65 -1.47 -2.68
C SER A 64 -7.85 -2.41 -1.49
N VAL A 65 -9.10 -2.73 -1.17
CA VAL A 65 -9.43 -3.66 -0.08
C VAL A 65 -9.86 -5.00 -0.67
N ILE A 66 -9.17 -6.07 -0.27
CA ILE A 66 -9.56 -7.44 -0.59
C ILE A 66 -10.57 -7.89 0.46
N ARG A 67 -11.74 -8.33 0.02
CA ARG A 67 -12.84 -8.78 0.88
C ARG A 67 -13.18 -10.24 0.61
N ASP A 68 -13.73 -10.92 1.61
CA ASP A 68 -14.34 -12.24 1.43
C ASP A 68 -15.74 -12.15 0.79
N PHE A 69 -16.37 -13.29 0.55
CA PHE A 69 -17.72 -13.36 -0.02
C PHE A 69 -18.82 -12.74 0.86
N SER A 70 -18.56 -12.55 2.15
CA SER A 70 -19.47 -11.86 3.07
C SER A 70 -19.25 -10.34 3.09
N GLY A 71 -18.24 -9.85 2.38
CA GLY A 71 -17.83 -8.44 2.36
C GLY A 71 -16.88 -8.05 3.49
N LYS A 72 -16.43 -8.99 4.32
CA LYS A 72 -15.48 -8.72 5.40
C LYS A 72 -14.11 -8.38 4.80
N PRO A 73 -13.46 -7.27 5.20
CA PRO A 73 -12.13 -6.94 4.73
C PRO A 73 -11.11 -7.94 5.27
N LEU A 74 -10.40 -8.60 4.35
CA LEU A 74 -9.33 -9.53 4.67
C LEU A 74 -7.97 -8.82 4.62
N PHE A 75 -7.75 -7.99 3.59
CA PHE A 75 -6.47 -7.30 3.42
C PHE A 75 -6.65 -5.91 2.81
N THR A 76 -5.74 -5.00 3.15
CA THR A 76 -5.58 -3.72 2.48
C THR A 76 -4.33 -3.78 1.62
N LYS A 77 -4.49 -3.66 0.30
CA LYS A 77 -3.42 -3.68 -0.68
C LYS A 77 -3.06 -2.24 -1.06
N VAL A 78 -1.79 -1.89 -0.91
CA VAL A 78 -1.27 -0.54 -1.16
C VAL A 78 -0.13 -0.63 -2.15
N PHE A 79 -0.19 0.17 -3.22
CA PHE A 79 0.82 0.21 -4.26
C PHE A 79 1.64 1.49 -4.11
N LEU A 80 2.96 1.36 -4.16
CA LEU A 80 3.91 2.45 -4.02
C LEU A 80 4.98 2.40 -5.12
#